data_AF-A0A938DPI6-F1
#
_entry.id   AF-A0A938DPI6-F1
#
_cell.length_a   1.000
_cell.length_b   1.000
_cell.length_c   1.000
_cell.angle_alpha   90.00
_cell.angle_beta   90.00
_cell.angle_gamma   90.00
#
_symmetry.space_group_name_H-M   'P 1'
#
loop_
_entity.id
_entity.type
_entity.pdbx_description
1 polymer ?
#
loop_
_entity_poly.entity_id
_entity_poly.type
_entity_poly.pdbx_seq_one_letter_code
_entity_poly.pdbx_strand_id
1 'polypeptide(L)'
;MQPVLTPEEMGAADRRAIAAGTPVEVLMDRAGKAVAWSIRRRLGRSAGLRVVIACGTGNNGGDGLVVDRVLRGWGARTDVFRVGEEIDDGALARAMRRADVVVDAMYGTGFRGELTGAARAVRDAYAGFTGPVVAIDIPSGVDGLTGLAAGPAVAADWTVAFAARKPGLLFEPGRSLAGDLEVVDIGIAVDVPEAPARTWVTEAADVAVWLPARAGASHKWVSGVFVVGGSGGMTGAPTLASHAAMRAGAGIVWCGVPGVDAAARASGSEVITRALPADGTGALAETAVEEVVAVADRFRALALGPGLGRAAGT
;
A
#
# COMPACT_ATOMS: atom_id res chain seq x y z
N MET A 1 -8.46 -11.55 0.52
CA MET A 1 -8.14 -10.15 0.19
C MET A 1 -8.48 -9.33 1.41
N GLN A 2 -7.73 -8.27 1.70
CA GLN A 2 -8.05 -7.37 2.81
C GLN A 2 -8.73 -6.10 2.30
N PRO A 3 -9.85 -5.67 2.89
CA PRO A 3 -10.55 -4.47 2.44
C PRO A 3 -9.73 -3.21 2.73
N VAL A 4 -9.84 -2.24 1.83
CA VAL A 4 -9.27 -0.90 1.95
C VAL A 4 -10.42 0.08 1.86
N LEU A 5 -10.59 0.91 2.89
CA LEU A 5 -11.65 1.90 2.96
C LEU A 5 -11.05 3.29 2.85
N THR A 6 -11.58 4.10 1.95
CA THR A 6 -11.33 5.54 1.91
C THR A 6 -11.76 6.19 3.24
N PRO A 7 -11.26 7.39 3.59
CA PRO A 7 -11.72 8.11 4.77
C PRO A 7 -13.25 8.27 4.84
N GLU A 8 -13.90 8.49 3.70
CA GLU A 8 -15.35 8.60 3.61
C GLU A 8 -16.05 7.27 3.90
N GLU A 9 -15.60 6.17 3.29
CA GLU A 9 -16.15 4.82 3.52
C GLU A 9 -15.94 4.37 4.97
N MET A 10 -14.78 4.67 5.57
CA MET A 10 -14.50 4.37 6.97
C MET A 10 -15.42 5.16 7.89
N GLY A 11 -15.58 6.47 7.66
CA GLY A 11 -16.52 7.28 8.42
C GLY A 11 -17.99 6.82 8.26
N ALA A 12 -18.36 6.27 7.11
CA ALA A 12 -19.66 5.63 6.92
C ALA A 12 -19.79 4.32 7.71
N ALA A 13 -18.73 3.52 7.78
CA ALA A 13 -18.69 2.31 8.59
C ALA A 13 -18.79 2.61 10.09
N ASP A 14 -18.11 3.66 10.58
CA ASP A 14 -18.24 4.14 11.97
C ASP A 14 -19.68 4.52 12.29
N ARG A 15 -20.31 5.35 11.44
CA ARG A 15 -21.72 5.76 11.62
C ARG A 15 -22.67 4.56 11.63
N ARG A 16 -22.40 3.53 10.82
CA ARG A 16 -23.19 2.30 10.78
C ARG A 16 -23.04 1.49 12.07
N ALA A 17 -21.82 1.36 12.59
CA ALA A 17 -21.56 0.69 13.87
C ALA A 17 -22.26 1.39 15.04
N ILE A 18 -22.26 2.73 15.04
CA ILE A 18 -22.98 3.55 16.02
C ILE A 18 -24.49 3.35 15.90
N ALA A 19 -25.04 3.42 14.68
CA ALA A 19 -26.46 3.18 14.43
C ALA A 19 -26.90 1.75 14.81
N ALA A 20 -26.00 0.77 14.73
CA ALA A 20 -26.22 -0.61 15.18
C ALA A 20 -26.10 -0.80 16.71
N GLY A 21 -25.88 0.28 17.46
CA GLY A 21 -25.90 0.28 18.93
C GLY A 21 -24.53 0.20 19.62
N THR A 22 -23.42 0.40 18.90
CA THR A 22 -22.08 0.50 19.53
C THR A 22 -21.72 1.97 19.78
N PRO A 23 -21.67 2.45 21.03
CA PRO A 23 -21.32 3.84 21.31
C PRO A 23 -19.92 4.21 20.80
N VAL A 24 -19.73 5.47 20.42
CA VAL A 24 -18.43 5.98 19.92
C VAL A 24 -17.33 5.80 20.97
N GLU A 25 -17.65 5.94 22.24
CA GLU A 25 -16.73 5.77 23.36
C GLU A 25 -16.24 4.33 23.48
N VAL A 26 -17.06 3.35 23.08
CA VAL A 26 -16.68 1.94 23.08
C VAL A 26 -15.72 1.64 21.93
N LEU A 27 -15.95 2.22 20.75
CA LEU A 27 -15.03 2.09 19.61
C LEU A 27 -13.67 2.72 19.93
N MET A 28 -13.68 3.96 20.47
CA MET A 28 -12.49 4.69 20.91
C MET A 28 -11.73 3.95 22.03
N ASP A 29 -12.45 3.37 23.00
CA ASP A 29 -11.87 2.57 24.06
C ASP A 29 -11.16 1.32 23.51
N ARG A 30 -11.76 0.62 22.55
CA ARG A 30 -11.14 -0.54 21.87
C ARG A 30 -9.92 -0.12 21.04
N ALA A 31 -10.02 0.96 20.29
CA ALA A 31 -8.96 1.52 19.47
C ALA A 31 -7.72 1.88 20.31
N GLY A 32 -7.87 2.73 21.33
CA GLY A 32 -6.73 3.10 22.18
C GLY A 32 -6.18 1.92 22.99
N LYS A 33 -7.01 0.95 23.42
CA LYS A 33 -6.52 -0.29 24.05
C LYS A 33 -5.68 -1.12 23.08
N ALA A 34 -6.08 -1.22 21.82
CA ALA A 34 -5.32 -1.96 20.80
C ALA A 34 -3.95 -1.32 20.57
N VAL A 35 -3.87 0.01 20.49
CA VAL A 35 -2.59 0.74 20.40
C VAL A 35 -1.71 0.49 21.62
N ALA A 36 -2.25 0.60 22.84
CA ALA A 36 -1.52 0.34 24.07
C ALA A 36 -0.99 -1.10 24.13
N TRP A 37 -1.78 -2.08 23.69
CA TRP A 37 -1.35 -3.47 23.54
C TRP A 37 -0.24 -3.63 22.51
N SER A 38 -0.32 -2.96 21.35
CA SER A 38 0.74 -2.96 20.35
C SER A 38 2.06 -2.44 20.92
N ILE A 39 2.03 -1.31 21.63
CA ILE A 39 3.20 -0.75 22.32
C ILE A 39 3.79 -1.77 23.29
N ARG A 40 2.96 -2.35 24.17
CA ARG A 40 3.42 -3.34 25.16
C ARG A 40 4.04 -4.58 24.51
N ARG A 41 3.44 -5.10 23.44
CA ARG A 41 3.95 -6.28 22.72
C ARG A 41 5.31 -5.99 22.07
N ARG A 42 5.43 -4.87 21.36
CA ARG A 42 6.66 -4.51 20.64
C ARG A 42 7.81 -4.14 21.58
N LEU A 43 7.52 -3.50 22.71
CA LEU A 43 8.55 -3.10 23.69
C LEU A 43 8.82 -4.15 24.77
N GLY A 44 8.00 -5.20 24.85
CA GLY A 44 8.14 -6.27 25.85
C GLY A 44 7.88 -5.84 27.30
N ARG A 45 7.48 -4.59 27.55
CA ARG A 45 7.21 -4.03 28.88
C ARG A 45 6.20 -2.88 28.82
N SER A 46 5.62 -2.58 29.98
CA SER A 46 4.77 -1.40 30.20
C SER A 46 5.16 -0.65 31.48
N ALA A 47 5.47 -1.37 32.55
CA ALA A 47 5.85 -0.75 33.82
C ALA A 47 7.16 0.05 33.69
N GLY A 48 7.16 1.27 34.22
CA GLY A 48 8.28 2.20 34.19
C GLY A 48 8.58 2.84 32.84
N LEU A 49 7.86 2.43 31.78
CA LEU A 49 7.97 2.99 30.43
C LEU A 49 7.63 4.48 30.46
N ARG A 50 8.43 5.31 29.79
CA ARG A 50 8.18 6.75 29.64
C ARG A 50 7.64 7.03 28.26
N VAL A 51 6.44 7.58 28.15
CA VAL A 51 5.72 7.72 26.89
C VAL A 51 5.33 9.18 26.68
N VAL A 52 5.65 9.75 25.53
CA VAL A 52 5.11 11.04 25.12
C VAL A 52 3.95 10.79 24.18
N ILE A 53 2.79 11.42 24.41
CA ILE A 53 1.60 11.26 23.57
C ILE A 53 1.16 12.65 23.11
N ALA A 54 1.13 12.88 21.80
CA ALA A 54 0.61 14.12 21.24
C ALA A 54 -0.81 13.91 20.73
N CYS A 55 -1.79 14.55 21.38
CA CYS A 55 -3.21 14.41 21.07
C CYS A 55 -3.74 15.63 20.32
N GLY A 56 -4.50 15.39 19.26
CA GLY A 56 -5.35 16.40 18.64
C GLY A 56 -6.64 16.65 19.41
N THR A 57 -7.49 17.50 18.84
CA THR A 57 -8.82 17.82 19.39
C THR A 57 -9.93 16.89 18.90
N GLY A 58 -9.66 16.06 17.88
CA GLY A 58 -10.63 15.12 17.30
C GLY A 58 -10.52 13.69 17.88
N ASN A 59 -11.21 12.75 17.23
CA ASN A 59 -11.28 11.34 17.67
C ASN A 59 -9.91 10.69 17.82
N ASN A 60 -8.95 10.96 16.91
CA ASN A 60 -7.59 10.41 17.02
C ASN A 60 -6.90 10.85 18.33
N GLY A 61 -7.11 12.10 18.76
CA GLY A 61 -6.62 12.59 20.05
C GLY A 61 -7.30 11.87 21.23
N GLY A 62 -8.59 11.58 21.11
CA GLY A 62 -9.34 10.76 22.06
C GLY A 62 -8.79 9.34 22.21
N ASP A 63 -8.43 8.69 21.09
CA ASP A 63 -7.72 7.40 21.11
C ASP A 63 -6.39 7.50 21.87
N GLY A 64 -5.63 8.58 21.65
CA GLY A 64 -4.41 8.88 22.40
C GLY A 64 -4.64 9.04 23.91
N LEU A 65 -5.76 9.62 24.34
CA LEU A 65 -6.14 9.71 25.76
C LEU A 65 -6.53 8.35 26.35
N VAL A 66 -7.10 7.46 25.54
CA VAL A 66 -7.32 6.06 25.95
C VAL A 66 -5.98 5.35 26.11
N VAL A 67 -5.03 5.55 25.20
CA VAL A 67 -3.66 5.00 25.32
C VAL A 67 -3.00 5.47 26.61
N ASP A 68 -3.05 6.77 26.91
CA ASP A 68 -2.56 7.36 28.16
C ASP A 68 -3.10 6.62 29.39
N ARG A 69 -4.43 6.55 29.50
CA ARG A 69 -5.12 5.92 30.63
C ARG A 69 -4.72 4.44 30.79
N VAL A 70 -4.67 3.69 29.69
CA VAL A 70 -4.34 2.25 29.71
C VAL A 70 -2.89 2.03 30.12
N LEU A 71 -1.95 2.76 29.52
CA LEU A 71 -0.52 2.60 29.81
C LEU A 71 -0.19 3.03 31.25
N ARG A 72 -0.79 4.12 31.75
CA ARG A 72 -0.70 4.51 33.17
C ARG A 72 -1.22 3.40 34.09
N GLY A 73 -2.35 2.81 33.74
CA GLY A 73 -2.92 1.66 34.46
C GLY A 73 -1.99 0.43 34.49
N TRP A 74 -1.07 0.32 33.54
CA TRP A 74 -0.03 -0.72 33.49
C TRP A 74 1.34 -0.28 34.03
N GLY A 75 1.39 0.85 34.74
CA GLY A 75 2.58 1.35 35.43
C GLY A 75 3.53 2.18 34.55
N ALA A 76 3.11 2.61 33.36
CA ALA A 76 3.88 3.58 32.57
C ALA A 76 3.75 5.00 33.15
N ARG A 77 4.73 5.85 32.82
CA ARG A 77 4.67 7.30 33.03
C ARG A 77 4.46 7.95 31.67
N THR A 78 3.42 8.75 31.54
CA THR A 78 3.08 9.40 30.29
C THR A 78 3.12 10.92 30.45
N ASP A 79 3.52 11.61 29.39
CA ASP A 79 3.44 13.07 29.24
C ASP A 79 2.57 13.34 28.01
N VAL A 80 1.40 13.95 28.22
CA VAL A 80 0.42 14.20 27.15
C VAL A 80 0.48 15.67 26.74
N PHE A 81 0.64 15.93 25.44
CA PHE A 81 0.65 17.26 24.84
C PHE A 81 -0.53 17.42 23.90
N ARG A 82 -1.29 18.51 24.04
CA ARG A 82 -2.45 18.78 23.18
C ARG A 82 -2.07 19.80 22.11
N VAL A 83 -2.14 19.40 20.84
CA VAL A 83 -1.72 20.28 19.73
C VAL A 83 -2.75 21.34 19.34
N GLY A 84 -3.95 21.29 19.93
CA GLY A 84 -4.94 22.37 19.84
C GLY A 84 -4.74 23.48 20.87
N GLU A 85 -3.74 23.36 21.74
CA GLU A 85 -3.40 24.31 22.80
C GLU A 85 -1.95 24.78 22.61
N GLU A 86 -1.54 25.83 23.34
CA GLU A 86 -0.13 26.23 23.39
C GLU A 86 0.68 25.17 24.13
N ILE A 87 1.80 24.74 23.51
CA ILE A 87 2.71 23.76 24.09
C ILE A 87 3.92 24.49 24.67
N ASP A 88 4.27 24.21 25.93
CA ASP A 88 5.56 24.60 26.50
C ASP A 88 6.68 23.78 25.85
N ASP A 89 7.42 24.41 24.94
CA ASP A 89 8.57 23.82 24.24
C ASP A 89 9.62 23.24 25.21
N GLY A 90 9.83 23.88 26.36
CA GLY A 90 10.75 23.41 27.40
C GLY A 90 10.25 22.16 28.13
N ALA A 91 8.92 22.03 28.31
CA ALA A 91 8.31 20.81 28.81
C ALA A 91 8.39 19.69 27.77
N LEU A 92 8.05 19.96 26.51
CA LEU A 92 8.14 18.98 25.41
C LEU A 92 9.56 18.45 25.27
N ALA A 93 10.56 19.33 25.18
CA ALA A 93 11.96 18.92 25.06
C ALA A 93 12.43 18.06 26.25
N ARG A 94 12.00 18.36 27.48
CA ARG A 94 12.33 17.55 28.67
C ARG A 94 11.67 16.17 28.63
N ALA A 95 10.42 16.09 28.19
CA ALA A 95 9.70 14.84 28.06
C ALA A 95 10.34 13.96 26.97
N MET A 96 10.61 14.53 25.80
CA MET A 96 11.27 13.85 24.67
C MET A 96 12.64 13.25 25.04
N ARG A 97 13.49 13.98 25.77
CA ARG A 97 14.80 13.46 26.24
C ARG A 97 14.68 12.24 27.16
N ARG A 98 13.52 12.06 27.78
CA ARG A 98 13.23 10.97 28.72
C ARG A 98 12.30 9.94 28.11
N ALA A 99 11.75 10.15 26.93
CA ALA A 99 10.81 9.22 26.33
C ALA A 99 11.53 7.93 25.94
N ASP A 100 10.87 6.80 26.20
CA ASP A 100 11.26 5.50 25.67
C ASP A 100 10.52 5.20 24.36
N VAL A 101 9.36 5.84 24.13
CA VAL A 101 8.52 5.74 22.93
C VAL A 101 7.63 7.00 22.84
N VAL A 102 7.28 7.42 21.62
CA VAL A 102 6.34 8.52 21.38
C VAL A 102 5.15 8.06 20.55
N VAL A 103 3.99 8.68 20.79
CA VAL A 103 2.71 8.31 20.16
C VAL A 103 2.12 9.55 19.49
N ASP A 104 2.01 9.46 18.17
CA ASP A 104 1.30 10.40 17.33
C ASP A 104 -0.20 10.08 17.32
N ALA A 105 -0.96 10.91 18.01
CA ALA A 105 -2.41 10.93 18.04
C ALA A 105 -2.94 12.32 17.62
N MET A 106 -2.16 13.09 16.85
CA MET A 106 -2.47 14.49 16.54
C MET A 106 -3.62 14.58 15.54
N TYR A 107 -3.53 13.89 14.41
CA TYR A 107 -4.54 13.92 13.38
C TYR A 107 -4.74 12.56 12.73
N GLY A 108 -5.99 12.23 12.43
CA GLY A 108 -6.36 11.00 11.73
C GLY A 108 -6.67 11.25 10.25
N THR A 109 -7.46 10.36 9.67
CA THR A 109 -7.85 10.37 8.25
C THR A 109 -8.61 11.61 7.75
N GLY A 110 -9.14 12.43 8.65
CA GLY A 110 -9.82 13.69 8.33
C GLY A 110 -8.88 14.88 8.08
N PHE A 111 -7.57 14.73 8.32
CA PHE A 111 -6.59 15.81 8.15
C PHE A 111 -6.44 16.23 6.68
N ARG A 112 -6.27 17.53 6.45
CA ARG A 112 -5.96 18.13 5.15
C ARG A 112 -4.98 19.28 5.36
N GLY A 113 -4.03 19.44 4.43
CA GLY A 113 -3.08 20.55 4.43
C GLY A 113 -1.76 20.21 5.14
N GLU A 114 -1.11 21.24 5.69
CA GLU A 114 0.20 21.13 6.32
C GLU A 114 0.10 21.18 7.85
N LEU A 115 1.00 20.46 8.54
CA LEU A 115 1.14 20.59 9.98
C LEU A 115 1.69 21.98 10.31
N THR A 116 0.99 22.70 11.18
CA THR A 116 1.34 24.06 11.62
C THR A 116 1.38 24.17 13.15
N GLY A 117 1.95 25.26 13.66
CA GLY A 117 1.98 25.56 15.10
C GLY A 117 2.51 24.41 15.95
N ALA A 118 1.78 24.09 17.03
CA ALA A 118 2.10 23.03 17.97
C ALA A 118 2.28 21.66 17.32
N ALA A 119 1.45 21.30 16.33
CA ALA A 119 1.57 20.02 15.63
C ALA A 119 2.87 19.93 14.80
N ARG A 120 3.29 21.05 14.18
CA ARG A 120 4.57 21.12 13.48
C ARG A 120 5.74 20.96 14.45
N ALA A 121 5.69 21.64 15.59
CA ALA A 121 6.72 21.56 16.63
C ALA A 121 6.87 20.15 17.20
N VAL A 122 5.76 19.46 17.47
CA VAL A 122 5.77 18.05 17.89
C VAL A 122 6.38 17.16 16.81
N ARG A 123 5.97 17.31 15.55
CA ARG A 123 6.53 16.53 14.43
C ARG A 123 8.03 16.77 14.27
N ASP A 124 8.49 18.01 14.39
CA ASP A 124 9.92 18.34 14.36
C ASP A 124 10.67 17.68 15.55
N ALA A 125 10.07 17.65 16.74
CA ALA A 125 10.63 16.93 17.88
C ALA A 125 10.72 15.41 17.65
N TYR A 126 9.72 14.81 17.01
CA TYR A 126 9.72 13.38 16.66
C TYR A 126 10.81 13.06 15.63
N ALA A 127 11.06 13.93 14.66
CA ALA A 127 12.12 13.73 13.66
C ALA A 127 13.53 13.64 14.27
N GLY A 128 13.75 14.27 15.44
CA GLY A 128 15.01 14.18 16.20
C GLY A 128 15.03 13.08 17.26
N PHE A 129 13.94 12.32 17.43
CA PHE A 129 13.83 11.26 18.42
C PHE A 129 14.47 9.98 17.92
N THR A 130 15.27 9.32 18.77
CA THR A 130 15.99 8.09 18.41
C THR A 130 15.29 6.82 18.88
N GLY A 131 14.25 6.96 19.71
CA GLY A 131 13.39 5.84 20.09
C GLY A 131 12.22 5.67 19.13
N PRO A 132 11.30 4.73 19.42
CA PRO A 132 10.25 4.41 18.49
C PRO A 132 9.11 5.45 18.44
N VAL A 133 8.62 5.73 17.24
CA VAL A 133 7.48 6.60 16.94
C VAL A 133 6.31 5.74 16.49
N VAL A 134 5.15 5.94 17.12
CA VAL A 134 3.93 5.16 16.87
C VAL A 134 2.83 6.07 16.35
N ALA A 135 2.27 5.80 15.19
CA ALA A 135 1.10 6.53 14.70
C ALA A 135 -0.20 5.80 15.02
N ILE A 136 -1.20 6.56 15.48
CA ILE A 136 -2.58 6.10 15.62
C ILE A 136 -3.33 6.40 14.32
N ASP A 137 -3.90 5.34 13.74
CA ASP A 137 -4.68 5.30 12.50
C ASP A 137 -3.91 5.64 11.22
N ILE A 138 -3.28 6.82 11.19
CA ILE A 138 -2.46 7.32 10.08
C ILE A 138 -1.41 8.29 10.64
N PRO A 139 -0.17 8.33 10.10
CA PRO A 139 0.79 9.34 10.51
C PRO A 139 0.27 10.75 10.22
N SER A 140 0.29 11.61 11.23
CA SER A 140 -0.18 12.98 11.13
C SER A 140 0.58 13.75 10.04
N GLY A 141 -0.17 14.43 9.19
CA GLY A 141 0.37 15.11 8.00
C GLY A 141 0.18 14.33 6.69
N VAL A 142 -0.18 13.04 6.76
CA VAL A 142 -0.50 12.23 5.58
C VAL A 142 -2.00 12.32 5.26
N ASP A 143 -2.33 12.54 4.00
CA ASP A 143 -3.71 12.48 3.50
C ASP A 143 -4.18 11.02 3.40
N GLY A 144 -5.26 10.69 4.12
CA GLY A 144 -5.76 9.31 4.21
C GLY A 144 -6.32 8.72 2.92
N LEU A 145 -6.62 9.53 1.90
CA LEU A 145 -7.11 9.06 0.61
C LEU A 145 -5.99 8.90 -0.42
N THR A 146 -5.01 9.79 -0.42
CA THR A 146 -4.02 9.86 -1.51
C THR A 146 -2.64 9.36 -1.10
N GLY A 147 -2.31 9.36 0.19
CA GLY A 147 -0.97 9.06 0.71
C GLY A 147 0.00 10.22 0.56
N LEU A 148 -0.42 11.34 -0.02
CA LEU A 148 0.38 12.54 -0.14
C LEU A 148 0.47 13.27 1.20
N ALA A 149 1.58 13.95 1.43
CA ALA A 149 1.74 14.91 2.50
C ALA A 149 2.02 16.28 1.87
N ALA A 150 1.25 17.31 2.25
CA ALA A 150 1.43 18.67 1.70
C ALA A 150 2.71 19.36 2.20
N GLY A 151 3.30 18.82 3.27
CA GLY A 151 4.55 19.26 3.84
C GLY A 151 5.13 18.17 4.74
N PRO A 152 6.09 18.49 5.60
CA PRO A 152 6.68 17.51 6.51
C PRO A 152 5.64 16.86 7.44
N ALA A 153 5.53 15.53 7.35
CA ALA A 153 4.62 14.70 8.13
C ALA A 153 5.38 13.85 9.16
N VAL A 154 4.66 13.21 10.09
CA VAL A 154 5.24 12.25 11.03
C VAL A 154 5.72 11.02 10.26
N ALA A 155 6.94 10.58 10.54
CA ALA A 155 7.47 9.28 10.13
C ALA A 155 7.40 8.34 11.33
N ALA A 156 6.55 7.33 11.27
CA ALA A 156 6.37 6.34 12.32
C ALA A 156 7.19 5.09 12.04
N ASP A 157 7.70 4.45 13.09
CA ASP A 157 8.28 3.11 13.00
C ASP A 157 7.18 2.06 12.80
N TRP A 158 5.99 2.30 13.37
CA TRP A 158 4.79 1.54 13.05
C TRP A 158 3.52 2.35 13.25
N THR A 159 2.48 1.98 12.49
CA THR A 159 1.14 2.56 12.54
C THR A 159 0.12 1.51 12.93
N VAL A 160 -0.80 1.84 13.83
CA VAL A 160 -1.93 0.99 14.21
C VAL A 160 -3.20 1.55 13.56
N ALA A 161 -3.63 0.95 12.46
CA ALA A 161 -4.83 1.33 11.72
C ALA A 161 -6.06 0.57 12.22
N PHE A 162 -7.21 1.24 12.26
CA PHE A 162 -8.44 0.65 12.79
C PHE A 162 -9.35 0.09 11.70
N ALA A 163 -9.83 -1.13 11.90
CA ALA A 163 -10.78 -1.90 11.11
C ALA A 163 -10.34 -2.25 9.67
N ALA A 164 -9.84 -1.27 8.91
CA ALA A 164 -9.33 -1.45 7.56
C ALA A 164 -8.16 -0.50 7.28
N ARG A 165 -7.35 -0.87 6.29
CA ARG A 165 -6.32 0.02 5.74
C ARG A 165 -6.98 1.19 5.04
N LYS A 166 -6.33 2.34 5.09
CA LYS A 166 -6.70 3.51 4.29
C LYS A 166 -5.80 3.56 3.05
N PRO A 167 -6.27 4.04 1.89
CA PRO A 167 -5.46 4.18 0.70
C PRO A 167 -4.16 4.95 0.94
N GLY A 168 -4.18 5.97 1.80
CA GLY A 168 -3.00 6.75 2.15
C GLY A 168 -1.88 5.97 2.85
N LEU A 169 -2.15 4.76 3.34
CA LEU A 169 -1.15 3.84 3.91
C LEU A 169 -0.56 2.89 2.86
N LEU A 170 -1.01 2.96 1.61
CA LEU A 170 -0.59 2.08 0.51
C LEU A 170 0.22 2.81 -0.56
N PHE A 171 0.06 4.13 -0.68
CA PHE A 171 0.73 4.96 -1.66
C PHE A 171 1.81 5.83 -1.04
N GLU A 172 2.86 6.14 -1.80
CA GLU A 172 3.96 7.00 -1.33
C GLU A 172 3.58 8.49 -1.31
N PRO A 173 4.13 9.29 -0.37
CA PRO A 173 5.05 8.89 0.71
C PRO A 173 4.40 8.23 1.92
N GLY A 174 3.06 8.24 2.03
CA GLY A 174 2.32 7.76 3.20
C GLY A 174 2.65 6.32 3.60
N ARG A 175 2.89 5.43 2.63
CA ARG A 175 3.35 4.06 2.88
C ARG A 175 4.68 4.00 3.62
N SER A 176 5.69 4.74 3.16
CA SER A 176 7.00 4.78 3.82
C SER A 176 6.95 5.46 5.19
N LEU A 177 6.11 6.49 5.32
CA LEU A 177 5.93 7.22 6.59
C LEU A 177 5.17 6.41 7.66
N ALA A 178 4.40 5.39 7.26
CA ALA A 178 3.63 4.57 8.19
C ALA A 178 4.44 3.49 8.92
N GLY A 179 5.65 3.18 8.43
CA GLY A 179 6.47 2.09 8.96
C GLY A 179 5.77 0.73 8.85
N ASP A 180 5.93 -0.12 9.86
CA ASP A 180 5.17 -1.36 9.96
C ASP A 180 3.68 -1.06 10.17
N LEU A 181 2.81 -1.65 9.35
CA LEU A 181 1.36 -1.45 9.47
C LEU A 181 0.70 -2.61 10.21
N GLU A 182 0.05 -2.31 11.34
CA GLU A 182 -0.84 -3.22 12.06
C GLU A 182 -2.29 -2.78 11.87
N VAL A 183 -3.14 -3.63 11.31
CA VAL A 183 -4.59 -3.38 11.22
C VAL A 183 -5.28 -4.14 12.34
N VAL A 184 -6.03 -3.43 13.20
CA VAL A 184 -6.71 -4.03 14.36
C VAL A 184 -8.22 -3.95 14.21
N ASP A 185 -8.91 -5.03 14.58
CA ASP A 185 -10.36 -5.06 14.66
C ASP A 185 -10.84 -4.39 15.96
N ILE A 186 -11.67 -3.36 15.81
CA ILE A 186 -12.29 -2.63 16.92
C ILE A 186 -13.81 -2.85 17.00
N GLY A 187 -14.32 -3.84 16.26
CA GLY A 187 -15.74 -4.20 16.18
C GLY A 187 -16.51 -3.38 15.15
N ILE A 188 -15.86 -3.01 14.04
CA ILE A 188 -16.50 -2.32 12.92
C ILE A 188 -16.53 -3.26 11.71
N ALA A 189 -17.73 -3.50 11.17
CA ALA A 189 -17.89 -4.26 9.94
C ALA A 189 -17.54 -3.38 8.72
N VAL A 190 -16.49 -3.79 7.97
CA VAL A 190 -15.88 -3.03 6.87
C VAL A 190 -16.21 -3.55 5.46
N ASP A 191 -16.82 -4.73 5.35
CA ASP A 191 -17.33 -5.28 4.09
C ASP A 191 -18.69 -5.93 4.36
N VAL A 192 -19.77 -5.24 4.00
CA VAL A 192 -21.15 -5.67 4.27
C VAL A 192 -21.99 -5.56 2.99
N PRO A 193 -23.04 -6.39 2.80
CA PRO A 193 -23.82 -6.40 1.56
C PRO A 193 -24.39 -5.04 1.13
N GLU A 194 -24.79 -4.21 2.10
CA GLU A 194 -25.36 -2.88 1.86
C GLU A 194 -24.31 -1.81 1.56
N ALA A 195 -23.04 -2.09 1.84
CA ALA A 195 -21.89 -1.19 1.62
C ALA A 195 -20.60 -2.01 1.43
N PRO A 196 -20.46 -2.73 0.30
CA PRO A 196 -19.33 -3.61 0.06
C PRO A 196 -18.04 -2.81 -0.15
N ALA A 197 -16.91 -3.37 0.28
CA ALA A 197 -15.61 -2.74 0.06
C ALA A 197 -15.27 -2.73 -1.44
N ARG A 198 -14.86 -1.56 -1.94
CA ARG A 198 -14.57 -1.34 -3.36
C ARG A 198 -13.10 -1.51 -3.73
N THR A 199 -12.24 -1.46 -2.72
CA THR A 199 -10.78 -1.54 -2.89
C THR A 199 -10.24 -2.61 -1.96
N TRP A 200 -9.24 -3.34 -2.44
CA TRP A 200 -8.71 -4.52 -1.76
C TRP A 200 -7.18 -4.59 -1.89
N VAL A 201 -6.51 -5.03 -0.84
CA VAL A 201 -5.12 -5.50 -0.91
C VAL A 201 -5.14 -7.00 -1.17
N THR A 202 -4.44 -7.39 -2.24
CA THR A 202 -4.18 -8.78 -2.57
C THR A 202 -3.10 -9.37 -1.65
N GLU A 203 -3.37 -10.53 -1.08
CA GLU A 203 -2.41 -11.31 -0.29
C GLU A 203 -1.99 -12.59 -1.01
N ALA A 204 -0.93 -13.24 -0.53
CA ALA A 204 -0.42 -14.47 -1.14
C ALA A 204 -1.48 -15.59 -1.19
N ALA A 205 -2.35 -15.67 -0.19
CA ALA A 205 -3.45 -16.63 -0.16
C ALA A 205 -4.48 -16.39 -1.28
N ASP A 206 -4.71 -15.12 -1.65
CA ASP A 206 -5.62 -14.78 -2.74
C ASP A 206 -5.05 -15.24 -4.08
N VAL A 207 -3.76 -14.94 -4.31
CA VAL A 207 -3.05 -15.39 -5.51
C VAL A 207 -3.05 -16.91 -5.61
N ALA A 208 -2.86 -17.62 -4.49
CA ALA A 208 -2.89 -19.08 -4.47
C ALA A 208 -4.24 -19.66 -4.93
N VAL A 209 -5.35 -18.98 -4.62
CA VAL A 209 -6.70 -19.38 -5.07
C VAL A 209 -6.96 -18.99 -6.53
N TRP A 210 -6.37 -17.90 -7.02
CA TRP A 210 -6.53 -17.45 -8.41
C TRP A 210 -5.68 -18.22 -9.41
N LEU A 211 -4.59 -18.86 -8.96
CA LEU A 211 -3.74 -19.67 -9.82
C LEU A 211 -4.52 -20.87 -10.35
N PRO A 212 -4.67 -21.00 -11.70
CA PRO A 212 -5.46 -22.08 -12.27
C PRO A 212 -4.76 -23.43 -12.07
N ALA A 213 -5.54 -24.45 -11.67
CA ALA A 213 -5.07 -25.82 -11.66
C ALA A 213 -4.83 -26.33 -13.10
N ARG A 214 -3.77 -27.13 -13.29
CA ARG A 214 -3.51 -27.78 -14.58
C ARG A 214 -4.07 -29.19 -14.60
N ALA A 215 -5.01 -29.43 -15.50
CA ALA A 215 -5.51 -30.79 -15.75
C ALA A 215 -4.41 -31.68 -16.34
N GLY A 216 -4.37 -32.96 -15.94
CA GLY A 216 -3.38 -33.92 -16.44
C GLY A 216 -3.46 -34.17 -17.95
N ALA A 217 -4.62 -33.93 -18.58
CA ALA A 217 -4.83 -34.03 -20.02
C ALA A 217 -4.53 -32.72 -20.79
N SER A 218 -3.94 -31.71 -20.14
CA SER A 218 -3.64 -30.41 -20.77
C SER A 218 -2.54 -30.53 -21.82
N HIS A 219 -2.63 -29.73 -22.88
CA HIS A 219 -1.61 -29.63 -23.93
C HIS A 219 -1.13 -28.19 -24.11
N LYS A 220 0.03 -28.02 -24.76
CA LYS A 220 0.76 -26.74 -24.86
C LYS A 220 -0.06 -25.52 -25.32
N TRP A 221 -1.04 -25.72 -26.21
CA TRP A 221 -1.88 -24.63 -26.74
C TRP A 221 -2.96 -24.11 -25.79
N VAL A 222 -3.37 -24.88 -24.76
CA VAL A 222 -4.43 -24.44 -23.82
C VAL A 222 -4.05 -23.14 -23.10
N SER A 223 -2.76 -22.97 -22.81
CA SER A 223 -2.18 -21.76 -22.21
C SER A 223 -1.14 -21.11 -23.13
N GLY A 224 -1.35 -21.19 -24.44
CA GLY A 224 -0.45 -20.56 -25.41
C GLY A 224 -0.48 -19.04 -25.32
N VAL A 225 0.69 -18.40 -25.37
CA VAL A 225 0.84 -16.93 -25.38
C VAL A 225 1.63 -16.50 -26.61
N PHE A 226 1.17 -15.46 -27.29
CA PHE A 226 1.95 -14.76 -28.31
C PHE A 226 2.28 -13.36 -27.81
N VAL A 227 3.57 -13.01 -27.80
CA VAL A 227 4.06 -11.67 -27.49
C VAL A 227 4.53 -11.05 -28.79
N VAL A 228 4.06 -9.85 -29.12
CA VAL A 228 4.51 -9.08 -30.28
C VAL A 228 5.03 -7.74 -29.80
N GLY A 229 6.26 -7.42 -30.21
CA GLY A 229 6.92 -6.22 -29.77
C GLY A 229 8.27 -6.00 -30.44
N GLY A 230 9.01 -5.04 -29.92
CA GLY A 230 10.36 -4.72 -30.37
C GLY A 230 10.40 -3.73 -31.52
N SER A 231 11.56 -3.10 -31.65
CA SER A 231 11.94 -2.15 -32.68
C SER A 231 13.48 -2.15 -32.79
N GLY A 232 14.06 -1.29 -33.63
CA GLY A 232 15.50 -1.13 -33.76
C GLY A 232 16.20 -0.94 -32.40
N GLY A 233 16.92 -1.96 -31.95
CA GLY A 233 17.61 -1.97 -30.64
C GLY A 233 16.78 -2.37 -29.42
N MET A 234 15.47 -2.61 -29.55
CA MET A 234 14.54 -2.86 -28.43
C MET A 234 13.95 -4.28 -28.39
N THR A 235 14.64 -5.26 -28.95
CA THR A 235 14.19 -6.68 -28.99
C THR A 235 14.23 -7.37 -27.62
N GLY A 236 14.92 -6.79 -26.63
CA GLY A 236 14.96 -7.32 -25.26
C GLY A 236 13.61 -7.24 -24.53
N ALA A 237 12.80 -6.21 -24.78
CA ALA A 237 11.50 -6.02 -24.12
C ALA A 237 10.49 -7.16 -24.41
N PRO A 238 10.21 -7.53 -25.67
CA PRO A 238 9.31 -8.66 -25.95
C PRO A 238 9.91 -10.00 -25.52
N THR A 239 11.24 -10.13 -25.51
CA THR A 239 11.94 -11.33 -24.99
C THR A 239 11.70 -11.52 -23.49
N LEU A 240 11.84 -10.45 -22.69
CA LEU A 240 11.57 -10.50 -21.24
C LEU A 240 10.11 -10.85 -20.95
N ALA A 241 9.17 -10.25 -21.67
CA ALA A 241 7.74 -10.56 -21.55
C ALA A 241 7.44 -12.04 -21.90
N SER A 242 8.09 -12.56 -22.95
CA SER A 242 7.94 -13.96 -23.35
C SER A 242 8.47 -14.94 -22.28
N HIS A 243 9.62 -14.62 -21.67
CA HIS A 243 10.17 -15.43 -20.57
C HIS A 243 9.28 -15.37 -19.33
N ALA A 244 8.68 -14.21 -19.03
CA ALA A 244 7.72 -14.09 -17.93
C ALA A 244 6.48 -14.95 -18.17
N ALA A 245 5.92 -14.97 -19.39
CA ALA A 245 4.80 -15.82 -19.75
C ALA A 245 5.13 -17.31 -19.58
N MET A 246 6.33 -17.73 -20.00
CA MET A 246 6.80 -19.10 -19.82
C MET A 246 6.92 -19.49 -18.33
N ARG A 247 7.55 -18.63 -17.51
CA ARG A 247 7.69 -18.83 -16.05
C ARG A 247 6.34 -18.82 -15.32
N ALA A 248 5.39 -18.02 -15.79
CA ALA A 248 4.02 -17.99 -15.29
C ALA A 248 3.21 -19.23 -15.69
N GLY A 249 3.72 -20.03 -16.63
CA GLY A 249 3.17 -21.34 -16.94
C GLY A 249 2.51 -21.49 -18.31
N ALA A 250 2.78 -20.59 -19.25
CA ALA A 250 2.36 -20.76 -20.63
C ALA A 250 2.92 -22.06 -21.22
N GLY A 251 2.07 -22.83 -21.91
CA GLY A 251 2.45 -24.12 -22.48
C GLY A 251 3.24 -23.99 -23.79
N ILE A 252 3.04 -22.90 -24.52
CA ILE A 252 3.84 -22.49 -25.68
C ILE A 252 3.90 -20.97 -25.71
N VAL A 253 5.07 -20.41 -26.04
CA VAL A 253 5.25 -18.97 -26.15
C VAL A 253 5.87 -18.63 -27.49
N TRP A 254 5.21 -17.73 -28.23
CA TRP A 254 5.76 -17.11 -29.44
C TRP A 254 6.19 -15.67 -29.13
N CYS A 255 7.29 -15.22 -29.72
CA CYS A 255 7.79 -13.85 -29.65
C CYS A 255 7.97 -13.30 -31.07
N GLY A 256 7.10 -12.37 -31.47
CA GLY A 256 7.13 -11.70 -32.76
C GLY A 256 7.93 -10.41 -32.68
N VAL A 257 8.95 -10.27 -33.51
CA VAL A 257 9.85 -9.10 -33.56
C VAL A 257 10.08 -8.64 -35.01
N PRO A 258 10.31 -7.35 -35.27
CA PRO A 258 10.55 -6.85 -36.62
C PRO A 258 11.86 -7.38 -37.21
N GLY A 259 11.76 -8.07 -38.36
CA GLY A 259 12.90 -8.49 -39.17
C GLY A 259 13.63 -9.75 -38.69
N VAL A 260 14.49 -10.28 -39.57
CA VAL A 260 15.20 -11.56 -39.38
C VAL A 260 16.40 -11.47 -38.42
N ASP A 261 17.12 -10.34 -38.39
CA ASP A 261 18.29 -10.14 -37.51
C ASP A 261 17.90 -9.95 -36.04
N ALA A 262 16.69 -9.45 -35.78
CA ALA A 262 16.12 -9.36 -34.44
C ALA A 262 15.80 -10.75 -33.88
N ALA A 263 15.29 -11.65 -34.73
CA ALA A 263 14.93 -13.01 -34.35
C ALA A 263 16.15 -13.88 -34.03
N ALA A 264 17.26 -13.69 -34.74
CA ALA A 264 18.52 -14.40 -34.50
C ALA A 264 19.17 -14.05 -33.13
N ARG A 265 18.96 -12.83 -32.61
CA ARG A 265 19.49 -12.42 -31.29
C ARG A 265 18.71 -12.97 -30.09
N ALA A 266 17.51 -13.52 -30.32
CA ALA A 266 16.71 -14.19 -29.29
C ALA A 266 17.01 -15.71 -29.18
N SER A 267 17.93 -16.24 -30.00
CA SER A 267 18.18 -17.67 -30.11
C SER A 267 19.05 -18.17 -28.94
N GLY A 268 18.50 -19.11 -28.17
CA GLY A 268 19.04 -19.64 -26.91
C GLY A 268 17.93 -19.93 -25.87
N SER A 269 16.72 -19.44 -26.14
CA SER A 269 15.52 -19.65 -25.31
C SER A 269 14.59 -20.71 -25.91
N GLU A 270 13.79 -21.36 -25.06
CA GLU A 270 12.67 -22.24 -25.47
C GLU A 270 11.51 -21.47 -26.13
N VAL A 271 11.55 -20.13 -26.10
CA VAL A 271 10.60 -19.25 -26.79
C VAL A 271 10.76 -19.33 -28.31
N ILE A 272 9.65 -19.51 -29.02
CA ILE A 272 9.64 -19.54 -30.47
C ILE A 272 9.65 -18.11 -31.00
N THR A 273 10.77 -17.70 -31.57
CA THR A 273 10.89 -16.35 -32.13
C THR A 273 10.44 -16.32 -33.59
N ARG A 274 9.63 -15.31 -33.93
CA ARG A 274 9.05 -15.07 -35.25
C ARG A 274 9.55 -13.72 -35.76
N ALA A 275 10.20 -13.74 -36.92
CA ALA A 275 10.43 -12.51 -37.67
C ALA A 275 9.10 -12.06 -38.26
N LEU A 276 8.69 -10.83 -37.93
CA LEU A 276 7.52 -10.17 -38.49
C LEU A 276 7.97 -9.10 -39.50
N PRO A 277 7.10 -8.71 -40.44
CA PRO A 277 7.35 -7.61 -41.37
C PRO A 277 7.85 -6.37 -40.64
N ALA A 278 9.00 -5.86 -41.08
CA ALA A 278 9.62 -4.67 -40.54
C ALA A 278 9.57 -3.54 -41.55
N ASP A 279 9.47 -2.31 -41.08
CA ASP A 279 9.72 -1.14 -41.89
C ASP A 279 11.24 -0.91 -42.09
N GLY A 280 11.60 0.07 -42.91
CA GLY A 280 13.00 0.43 -43.15
C GLY A 280 13.74 1.01 -41.94
N THR A 281 13.06 1.20 -40.80
CA THR A 281 13.61 1.74 -39.56
C THR A 281 13.84 0.66 -38.48
N GLY A 282 13.41 -0.58 -38.76
CA GLY A 282 13.48 -1.69 -37.82
C GLY A 282 12.30 -1.73 -36.83
N ALA A 283 11.23 -0.96 -37.06
CA ALA A 283 9.95 -1.12 -36.39
C ALA A 283 9.07 -2.13 -37.14
N LEU A 284 7.94 -2.53 -36.57
CA LEU A 284 6.96 -3.36 -37.29
C LEU A 284 6.34 -2.56 -38.43
N ALA A 285 6.21 -3.19 -39.59
CA ALA A 285 5.42 -2.66 -40.69
C ALA A 285 3.92 -2.93 -40.45
N GLU A 286 3.05 -2.10 -41.03
CA GLU A 286 1.58 -2.27 -40.97
C GLU A 286 1.14 -3.66 -41.46
N THR A 287 1.85 -4.21 -42.46
CA THR A 287 1.61 -5.56 -43.00
C THR A 287 1.86 -6.69 -41.98
N ALA A 288 2.56 -6.43 -40.87
CA ALA A 288 2.72 -7.41 -39.80
C ALA A 288 1.40 -7.77 -39.11
N VAL A 289 0.39 -6.89 -39.17
CA VAL A 289 -0.93 -7.14 -38.58
C VAL A 289 -1.57 -8.38 -39.19
N GLU A 290 -1.46 -8.56 -40.51
CA GLU A 290 -2.05 -9.71 -41.21
C GLU A 290 -1.45 -11.03 -40.71
N GLU A 291 -0.12 -11.08 -40.54
CA GLU A 291 0.56 -12.26 -40.00
C GLU A 291 0.20 -12.55 -38.54
N VAL A 292 0.07 -11.52 -37.71
CA VAL A 292 -0.29 -11.66 -36.30
C VAL A 292 -1.73 -12.16 -36.16
N VAL A 293 -2.67 -11.53 -36.87
CA VAL A 293 -4.10 -11.89 -36.83
C VAL A 293 -4.33 -13.30 -37.36
N ALA A 294 -3.63 -13.72 -38.43
CA ALA A 294 -3.76 -15.05 -39.02
C ALA A 294 -3.49 -16.20 -38.04
N VAL A 295 -2.76 -15.96 -36.95
CA VAL A 295 -2.41 -16.98 -35.95
C VAL A 295 -2.93 -16.67 -34.54
N ALA A 296 -3.46 -15.48 -34.29
CA ALA A 296 -3.85 -15.01 -32.95
C ALA A 296 -4.82 -15.96 -32.25
N ASP A 297 -5.81 -16.49 -32.96
CA ASP A 297 -6.85 -17.40 -32.42
C ASP A 297 -6.31 -18.74 -31.91
N ARG A 298 -5.06 -19.08 -32.26
CA ARG A 298 -4.40 -20.28 -31.73
C ARG A 298 -3.90 -20.10 -30.31
N PHE A 299 -3.82 -18.87 -29.83
CA PHE A 299 -3.27 -18.52 -28.52
C PHE A 299 -4.39 -18.15 -27.57
N ARG A 300 -4.20 -18.47 -26.28
CA ARG A 300 -5.13 -18.08 -25.23
C ARG A 300 -5.04 -16.58 -24.94
N ALA A 301 -3.87 -15.98 -25.17
CA ALA A 301 -3.60 -14.56 -24.97
C ALA A 301 -2.57 -14.04 -25.99
N LEU A 302 -2.75 -12.78 -26.38
CA LEU A 302 -1.84 -11.98 -27.18
C LEU A 302 -1.39 -10.77 -26.34
N ALA A 303 -0.09 -10.55 -26.22
CA ALA A 303 0.48 -9.37 -25.58
C ALA A 303 1.18 -8.50 -26.63
N LEU A 304 0.74 -7.25 -26.77
CA LEU A 304 1.23 -6.27 -27.73
C LEU A 304 1.84 -5.08 -26.98
N GLY A 305 2.92 -4.49 -27.50
CA GLY A 305 3.47 -3.24 -26.93
C GLY A 305 4.96 -3.24 -26.54
N PRO A 306 5.51 -4.30 -25.92
CA PRO A 306 6.86 -4.24 -25.37
C PRO A 306 7.91 -3.83 -26.42
N GLY A 307 8.45 -2.61 -26.31
CA GLY A 307 9.48 -2.11 -27.23
C GLY A 307 9.01 -1.74 -28.64
N LEU A 308 7.71 -1.66 -28.91
CA LEU A 308 7.17 -1.36 -30.25
C LEU A 308 7.59 0.02 -30.79
N GLY A 309 7.74 1.01 -29.91
CA GLY A 309 7.93 2.41 -30.30
C GLY A 309 6.65 3.23 -30.12
N ARG A 310 6.65 4.47 -30.62
CA ARG A 310 5.52 5.41 -30.51
C ARG A 310 5.26 6.17 -31.83
N ALA A 311 5.83 5.69 -32.93
CA ALA A 311 5.66 6.34 -34.22
C ALA A 311 4.25 6.08 -34.76
N ALA A 312 3.76 6.96 -35.63
CA ALA A 312 2.50 6.73 -36.32
C ALA A 312 2.64 5.49 -37.22
N GLY A 313 1.69 4.55 -37.13
CA GLY A 313 1.72 3.26 -37.86
C GLY A 313 2.32 2.09 -37.07
N THR A 314 2.78 2.31 -35.84
CA THR A 314 3.16 1.27 -34.87
C THR A 314 1.95 0.75 -34.09
#